data_AF-A0A6C1TW41-F1
#
_entry.id   AF-A0A6C1TW41-F1
#
_cell.length_a   1.000
_cell.length_b   1.000
_cell.length_c   1.000
_cell.angle_alpha   90.00
_cell.angle_beta   90.00
_cell.angle_gamma   90.00
#
_symmetry.space_group_name_H-M   'P 1'
#
loop_
_entity.id
_entity.type
_entity.pdbx_description
1 polymer ?
#
loop_
_entity_poly.entity_id
_entity_poly.type
_entity_poly.pdbx_seq_one_letter_code
_entity_poly.pdbx_strand_id
1 'polypeptide(L)'
;MVRVATLLDEFGRPEDKVQLIRRGKINTRILRSTDYGRSWAAVSEEVPSERILLDDGQRFAQHAASPKHATHVNSAGEPRARLDIQRVSSTVTKARVYLGDKKWTPVQDVATSSIIFDGGTRAGWMIPSWHQPSPADDKQPDSQKRETAPAPGYSAAAPSVPELQAAHPVGQRFSYIRVSSADQNLARQREMIGPVDKEFLDKLSARSRAQRPGLENCIDYLREHDALIVASIDRLARSLVDLRMIIDKITAKGASVHFVKESLTFSQDSTDPRATLMLGILGSFAEFERAIIRERQSEGIALAKKAGKYKGRKRALTLEKVEEARRRADSGEAKVAIARDLGVSRATLYRALSVTASLPESAPE
;
A
#
# COMPACT_ATOMS: atom_id res chain seq x y z
N MET A 1 13.51 32.17 14.54
CA MET A 1 12.67 30.95 14.50
C MET A 1 11.26 31.37 14.91
N VAL A 2 10.28 31.21 14.02
CA VAL A 2 8.88 31.58 14.31
C VAL A 2 8.35 30.67 15.41
N ARG A 3 7.93 31.23 16.56
CA ARG A 3 7.38 30.43 17.66
C ARG A 3 5.87 30.30 17.48
N VAL A 4 5.38 29.07 17.41
CA VAL A 4 3.96 28.75 17.22
C VAL A 4 3.39 28.26 18.55
N ALA A 5 2.08 28.42 18.75
CA ALA A 5 1.40 28.03 19.98
C ALA A 5 -0.06 27.65 19.70
N THR A 6 -0.70 26.99 20.67
CA THR A 6 -2.14 26.78 20.68
C THR A 6 -2.82 27.89 21.47
N LEU A 7 -3.80 28.56 20.87
CA LEU A 7 -4.71 29.46 21.57
C LEU A 7 -5.82 28.63 22.20
N LEU A 8 -6.14 28.93 23.45
CA LEU A 8 -7.23 28.31 24.20
C LEU A 8 -8.39 29.29 24.35
N ASP A 9 -9.61 28.74 24.35
CA ASP A 9 -10.81 29.49 24.71
C ASP A 9 -10.84 29.80 26.22
N GLU A 10 -11.85 30.56 26.65
CA GLU A 10 -12.03 30.95 28.06
C GLU A 10 -12.25 29.75 29.01
N PHE A 11 -12.48 28.56 28.46
CA PHE A 11 -12.70 27.31 29.20
C PHE A 11 -11.53 26.32 29.04
N GLY A 12 -10.41 26.75 28.43
CA GLY A 12 -9.18 25.95 28.29
C GLY A 12 -9.20 24.90 27.17
N ARG A 13 -10.11 25.02 26.20
CA ARG A 13 -10.19 24.14 25.03
C ARG A 13 -9.40 24.71 23.86
N PRO A 14 -8.78 23.88 23.00
CA PRO A 14 -8.03 24.37 21.83
C PRO A 14 -8.95 25.09 20.85
N GLU A 15 -8.70 26.37 20.65
CA GLU A 15 -9.49 27.26 19.81
C GLU A 15 -8.84 27.44 18.44
N ASP A 16 -7.53 27.73 18.41
CA ASP A 16 -6.80 28.03 17.16
C ASP A 16 -5.28 27.79 17.27
N LYS A 17 -4.60 27.72 16.13
CA LYS A 17 -3.13 27.72 16.03
C LYS A 17 -2.63 29.15 15.79
N VAL A 18 -1.66 29.63 16.57
CA VAL A 18 -1.22 31.03 16.54
C VAL A 18 0.30 31.18 16.46
N GLN A 19 0.78 32.25 15.82
CA GLN A 19 2.18 32.64 15.78
C GLN A 19 2.44 33.75 16.81
N LEU A 20 3.50 33.61 17.59
CA LEU A 20 3.90 34.58 18.60
C LEU A 20 4.79 35.67 18.00
N ILE A 21 4.38 36.93 18.15
CA ILE A 21 5.20 38.10 17.79
C ILE A 21 5.98 38.58 19.00
N ARG A 22 5.29 38.89 20.11
CA ARG A 22 5.91 39.42 21.33
C ARG A 22 5.17 38.91 22.56
N ARG A 23 5.90 38.25 23.46
CA ARG A 23 5.35 37.77 24.72
C ARG A 23 5.42 38.87 25.78
N GLY A 24 4.29 39.17 26.41
CA GLY A 24 4.23 40.02 27.60
C GLY A 24 3.78 39.24 28.83
N LYS A 25 3.95 39.85 29.99
CA LYS A 25 3.65 39.22 31.29
C LYS A 25 2.13 39.06 31.51
N ILE A 26 1.36 40.03 31.03
CA ILE A 26 -0.11 40.07 31.15
C ILE A 26 -0.75 39.75 29.78
N ASN A 27 -0.33 40.47 28.73
CA ASN A 27 -0.82 40.25 27.37
C ASN A 27 0.30 39.84 26.43
N THR A 28 0.00 38.98 25.46
CA THR A 28 0.91 38.51 24.42
C THR A 28 0.35 38.88 23.05
N ARG A 29 1.23 39.40 22.18
CA ARG A 29 0.88 39.82 20.83
C ARG A 29 1.10 38.67 19.85
N ILE A 30 0.05 38.33 19.10
CA ILE A 30 -0.01 37.14 18.23
C ILE A 30 -0.52 37.46 16.81
N LEU A 31 -0.29 36.53 15.90
CA LEU A 31 -1.00 36.41 14.62
C LEU A 31 -1.79 35.09 14.62
N ARG A 32 -3.08 35.15 14.29
CA ARG A 32 -3.90 33.94 14.12
C ARG A 32 -3.52 33.23 12.83
N SER A 33 -3.66 31.90 12.81
CA SER A 33 -3.44 31.16 11.59
C SER A 33 -4.57 31.40 10.59
N THR A 34 -4.20 31.47 9.33
CA THR A 34 -5.09 31.42 8.17
C THR A 34 -4.74 30.16 7.37
N ASP A 35 -5.72 29.55 6.70
CA ASP A 35 -5.53 28.32 5.91
C ASP A 35 -4.94 27.14 6.74
N TYR A 36 -5.67 26.73 7.77
CA TYR A 36 -5.41 25.49 8.55
C TYR A 36 -3.96 25.33 9.07
N GLY A 37 -3.31 26.41 9.53
CA GLY A 37 -1.96 26.32 10.09
C GLY A 37 -0.83 26.56 9.08
N ARG A 38 -1.14 26.87 7.82
CA ARG A 38 -0.14 27.05 6.75
C ARG A 38 0.25 28.52 6.52
N SER A 39 -0.66 29.46 6.79
CA SER A 39 -0.44 30.90 6.66
C SER A 39 -0.82 31.64 7.96
N TRP A 40 -0.47 32.93 8.03
CA TRP A 40 -0.72 33.79 9.20
C TRP A 40 -1.43 35.07 8.76
N ALA A 41 -2.33 35.58 9.61
CA ALA A 41 -3.03 36.83 9.35
C ALA A 41 -2.06 38.01 9.23
N ALA A 42 -2.41 39.03 8.44
CA ALA A 42 -1.57 40.22 8.25
C ALA A 42 -1.63 41.21 9.44
N VAL A 43 -2.66 41.11 10.29
CA VAL A 43 -2.91 42.04 11.40
C VAL A 43 -2.66 41.33 12.73
N SER A 44 -1.87 41.96 13.62
CA SER A 44 -1.56 41.45 14.94
C SER A 44 -2.62 41.80 15.99
N GLU A 45 -2.90 40.87 16.89
CA GLU A 45 -3.86 41.02 18.01
C GLU A 45 -3.13 40.84 19.35
N GLU A 46 -3.62 41.48 20.41
CA GLU A 46 -3.14 41.26 21.79
C GLU A 46 -4.14 40.43 22.58
N VAL A 47 -3.67 39.31 23.14
CA VAL A 47 -4.50 38.37 23.90
C VAL A 47 -3.88 38.12 25.29
N PRO A 48 -4.69 37.80 26.31
CA PRO A 48 -4.19 37.46 27.64
C PRO A 48 -3.20 36.28 27.59
N SER A 49 -2.04 36.42 28.23
CA SER A 49 -0.95 35.45 28.14
C SER A 49 -1.30 34.07 28.71
N GLU A 50 -2.29 33.98 29.60
CA GLU A 50 -2.77 32.72 30.21
C GLU A 50 -3.56 31.82 29.26
N ARG A 51 -4.11 32.39 28.18
CA ARG A 51 -4.83 31.64 27.13
C ARG A 51 -3.90 31.04 26.08
N ILE A 52 -2.60 31.26 26.20
CA ILE A 52 -1.60 30.79 25.24
C ILE A 52 -0.86 29.57 25.80
N LEU A 53 -1.03 28.44 25.13
CA LEU A 53 -0.30 27.21 25.42
C LEU A 53 0.89 27.06 24.46
N LEU A 54 2.11 27.08 25.02
CA LEU A 54 3.36 26.99 24.27
C LEU A 54 3.69 25.52 23.95
N ASP A 55 2.96 24.95 23.00
CA ASP A 55 3.06 23.54 22.57
C ASP A 55 3.29 23.38 21.06
N ASP A 56 3.77 24.43 20.40
CA ASP A 56 3.97 24.49 18.95
C ASP A 56 2.71 24.19 18.10
N GLY A 57 1.50 24.33 18.70
CA GLY A 57 0.22 24.13 18.01
C GLY A 57 -0.29 22.69 18.00
N GLN A 58 0.32 21.80 18.78
CA GLN A 58 -0.01 20.36 18.78
C GLN A 58 -1.44 20.08 19.28
N ARG A 59 -1.89 20.76 20.33
CA ARG A 59 -3.20 20.51 20.93
C ARG A 59 -4.35 20.97 20.04
N PHE A 60 -4.18 22.05 19.28
CA PHE A 60 -5.13 22.44 18.22
C PHE A 60 -5.21 21.39 17.11
N ALA A 61 -4.07 20.88 16.64
CA ALA A 61 -4.04 19.84 15.59
C ALA A 61 -4.76 18.56 16.02
N GLN A 62 -4.67 18.18 17.30
CA GLN A 62 -5.40 17.04 17.85
C GLN A 62 -6.91 17.30 17.98
N HIS A 63 -7.32 18.53 18.33
CA HIS A 63 -8.72 18.90 18.47
C HIS A 63 -9.45 19.04 17.12
N ALA A 64 -8.81 19.68 16.14
CA ALA A 64 -9.36 19.87 14.80
C ALA A 64 -9.63 18.54 14.05
N ALA A 65 -9.04 17.43 14.49
CA ALA A 65 -9.26 16.11 13.92
C ALA A 65 -10.56 15.41 14.39
N SER A 66 -11.40 16.06 15.23
CA SER A 66 -12.77 15.65 15.67
C SER A 66 -12.88 14.46 16.65
N PRO A 67 -13.08 14.69 17.97
CA PRO A 67 -12.89 13.62 18.97
C PRO A 67 -14.13 13.01 19.67
N LYS A 68 -15.39 13.47 19.49
CA LYS A 68 -16.53 12.93 20.29
C LYS A 68 -17.87 12.67 19.59
N HIS A 69 -18.08 13.08 18.35
CA HIS A 69 -19.31 12.74 17.62
C HIS A 69 -18.98 12.13 16.27
N ALA A 70 -19.85 11.24 15.81
CA ALA A 70 -19.67 10.57 14.53
C ALA A 70 -21.02 10.25 13.87
N THR A 71 -21.00 9.83 12.61
CA THR A 71 -22.16 9.39 11.85
C THR A 71 -22.08 7.90 11.65
N HIS A 72 -23.17 7.20 11.94
CA HIS A 72 -23.33 5.81 11.59
C HIS A 72 -23.79 5.67 10.13
N VAL A 73 -23.17 4.81 9.35
CA VAL A 73 -23.52 4.50 7.95
C VAL A 73 -23.96 3.04 7.78
N ASN A 74 -24.77 2.73 6.77
CA ASN A 74 -25.03 1.32 6.38
C ASN A 74 -23.87 0.74 5.55
N SER A 75 -24.01 -0.53 5.15
CA SER A 75 -23.12 -1.23 4.22
C SER A 75 -22.98 -0.55 2.86
N ALA A 76 -23.97 0.24 2.44
CA ALA A 76 -23.93 1.05 1.22
C ALA A 76 -23.28 2.43 1.42
N GLY A 77 -22.83 2.77 2.63
CA GLY A 77 -22.18 4.05 2.96
C GLY A 77 -23.15 5.22 3.17
N GLU A 78 -24.46 4.97 3.14
CA GLU A 78 -25.48 5.98 3.39
C GLU A 78 -25.60 6.26 4.87
N PRO A 79 -25.69 7.54 5.28
CA PRO A 79 -25.69 7.88 6.68
C PRO A 79 -27.08 7.71 7.29
N ARG A 80 -27.13 7.16 8.49
CA ARG A 80 -28.37 6.65 9.10
C ARG A 80 -28.59 7.06 10.54
N ALA A 81 -27.55 7.49 11.26
CA ALA A 81 -27.70 8.02 12.61
C ALA A 81 -26.52 8.88 13.04
N ARG A 82 -26.72 9.75 14.04
CA ARG A 82 -25.63 10.41 14.75
C ARG A 82 -25.23 9.60 15.99
N LEU A 83 -23.93 9.55 16.25
CA LEU A 83 -23.28 8.85 17.33
C LEU A 83 -22.57 9.85 18.25
N ASP A 84 -22.67 9.60 19.55
CA ASP A 84 -21.85 10.23 20.59
C ASP A 84 -20.86 9.21 21.13
N ILE A 85 -19.59 9.46 20.83
CA ILE A 85 -18.50 8.52 20.97
C ILE A 85 -17.97 8.56 22.40
N GLN A 86 -18.14 7.46 23.12
CA GLN A 86 -17.63 7.30 24.48
C GLN A 86 -16.20 6.74 24.46
N ARG A 87 -15.94 5.78 23.57
CA ARG A 87 -14.62 5.16 23.41
C ARG A 87 -14.48 4.55 22.03
N VAL A 88 -13.48 5.00 21.28
CA VAL A 88 -13.13 4.40 19.98
C VAL A 88 -12.21 3.21 20.21
N SER A 89 -12.44 2.10 19.51
CA SER A 89 -11.48 0.99 19.37
C SER A 89 -11.42 0.53 17.91
N SER A 90 -10.45 -0.32 17.56
CA SER A 90 -10.19 -0.72 16.17
C SER A 90 -11.38 -1.42 15.49
N THR A 91 -12.15 -2.20 16.25
CA THR A 91 -13.22 -3.05 15.71
C THR A 91 -14.59 -2.57 16.14
N VAL A 92 -14.70 -2.18 17.42
CA VAL A 92 -15.95 -1.78 18.05
C VAL A 92 -15.75 -0.46 18.77
N THR A 93 -16.57 0.52 18.45
CA THR A 93 -16.60 1.82 19.11
C THR A 93 -17.81 1.87 20.02
N LYS A 94 -17.56 2.18 21.29
CA LYS A 94 -18.61 2.41 22.27
C LYS A 94 -19.21 3.77 22.02
N ALA A 95 -20.47 3.79 21.61
CA ALA A 95 -21.16 5.00 21.25
C ALA A 95 -22.62 4.95 21.75
N ARG A 96 -23.17 6.13 21.96
CA ARG A 96 -24.62 6.31 22.10
C ARG A 96 -25.19 6.71 20.75
N VAL A 97 -26.31 6.12 20.36
CA VAL A 97 -27.02 6.45 19.13
C VAL A 97 -28.05 7.52 19.45
N TYR A 98 -28.14 8.54 18.59
CA TYR A 98 -29.12 9.59 18.72
C TYR A 98 -30.51 9.09 18.31
N LEU A 99 -31.50 9.28 19.19
CA LEU A 99 -32.89 8.83 18.98
C LEU A 99 -33.87 9.98 18.68
N GLY A 100 -33.39 11.21 18.49
CA GLY A 100 -34.25 12.40 18.39
C GLY A 100 -34.57 13.01 19.76
N ASP A 101 -35.11 14.23 19.79
CA ASP A 101 -35.55 14.96 21.01
C ASP A 101 -34.54 14.97 22.17
N LYS A 102 -33.25 15.12 21.85
CA LYS A 102 -32.12 15.08 22.80
C LYS A 102 -31.98 13.76 23.57
N LYS A 103 -32.66 12.69 23.15
CA LYS A 103 -32.56 11.36 23.71
C LYS A 103 -31.46 10.56 23.00
N TRP A 104 -30.75 9.77 23.80
CA TRP A 104 -29.64 8.92 23.37
C TRP A 104 -29.87 7.51 23.91
N THR A 105 -29.44 6.50 23.16
CA THR A 105 -29.40 5.14 23.69
C THR A 105 -28.38 5.02 24.84
N PRO A 106 -28.48 3.96 25.67
CA PRO A 106 -27.35 3.49 26.45
C PRO A 106 -26.12 3.22 25.58
N VAL A 107 -24.95 3.18 26.22
CA VAL A 107 -23.69 2.90 25.52
C VAL A 107 -23.76 1.51 24.91
N GLN A 108 -23.63 1.46 23.59
CA GLN A 108 -23.67 0.23 22.83
C GLN A 108 -22.45 0.12 21.94
N ASP A 109 -22.21 -1.11 21.52
CA ASP A 109 -21.10 -1.49 20.69
C ASP A 109 -21.51 -1.28 19.23
N VAL A 110 -20.84 -0.34 18.56
CA VAL A 110 -21.06 -0.01 17.14
C VAL A 110 -19.80 -0.38 16.37
N ALA A 111 -19.94 -1.11 15.26
CA ALA A 111 -18.79 -1.47 14.44
C ALA A 111 -18.05 -0.21 13.98
N THR A 112 -16.75 -0.09 14.27
CA THR A 112 -15.98 1.12 13.93
C THR A 112 -15.96 1.37 12.42
N SER A 113 -16.08 0.31 11.61
CA SER A 113 -16.17 0.38 10.15
C SER A 113 -17.45 1.04 9.62
N SER A 114 -18.51 1.12 10.44
CA SER A 114 -19.76 1.78 10.09
C SER A 114 -19.84 3.21 10.65
N ILE A 115 -18.71 3.81 11.04
CA ILE A 115 -18.64 5.13 11.69
C ILE A 115 -17.79 6.11 10.87
N ILE A 116 -18.33 7.29 10.60
CA ILE A 116 -17.62 8.43 10.03
C ILE A 116 -17.48 9.51 11.12
N PHE A 117 -16.27 9.91 11.49
CA PHE A 117 -16.03 10.94 12.52
C PHE A 117 -16.22 12.38 11.99
N ASP A 118 -17.28 12.59 11.21
CA ASP A 118 -17.71 13.89 10.69
C ASP A 118 -18.75 14.55 11.62
N GLY A 119 -19.37 13.78 12.53
CA GLY A 119 -20.29 14.30 13.54
C GLY A 119 -21.72 14.56 13.07
N GLY A 120 -22.15 13.96 11.95
CA GLY A 120 -23.54 14.04 11.45
C GLY A 120 -23.73 14.96 10.23
N THR A 121 -22.66 15.55 9.70
CA THR A 121 -22.72 16.64 8.70
C THR A 121 -23.26 16.20 7.35
N ARG A 122 -23.13 14.91 6.99
CA ARG A 122 -23.59 14.37 5.71
C ARG A 122 -25.04 13.90 5.67
N ALA A 123 -25.73 13.84 6.81
CA ALA A 123 -26.93 13.00 6.97
C ALA A 123 -28.17 13.72 7.48
N GLY A 124 -27.99 14.80 8.24
CA GLY A 124 -29.05 15.29 9.12
C GLY A 124 -29.34 14.33 10.29
N TRP A 125 -30.16 14.80 11.22
CA TRP A 125 -30.44 14.10 12.49
C TRP A 125 -31.51 13.03 12.30
N MET A 126 -31.13 11.88 11.74
CA MET A 126 -32.06 10.79 11.49
C MET A 126 -32.02 9.73 12.60
N ILE A 127 -33.19 9.20 12.94
CA ILE A 127 -33.33 8.01 13.77
C ILE A 127 -33.13 6.79 12.86
N PRO A 128 -32.20 5.87 13.19
CA PRO A 128 -31.95 4.74 12.34
C PRO A 128 -33.16 3.79 12.28
N SER A 129 -33.56 3.38 11.07
CA SER A 129 -34.72 2.50 10.82
C SER A 129 -34.69 1.13 11.53
N TRP A 130 -33.52 0.63 11.94
CA TRP A 130 -33.39 -0.60 12.74
C TRP A 130 -33.60 -0.37 14.24
N HIS A 131 -33.73 0.87 14.67
CA HIS A 131 -34.15 1.24 16.00
C HIS A 131 -35.63 1.60 15.96
N GLN A 132 -36.50 0.59 15.84
CA GLN A 132 -37.90 0.80 16.19
C GLN A 132 -37.97 0.93 17.71
N PRO A 133 -38.49 2.04 18.28
CA PRO A 133 -38.79 2.05 19.69
C PRO A 133 -39.81 0.93 19.94
N SER A 134 -39.43 -0.07 20.73
CA SER A 134 -40.42 -0.95 21.35
C SER A 134 -41.41 -0.04 22.09
N PRO A 135 -42.73 -0.14 21.86
CA PRO A 135 -43.71 0.61 22.63
C PRO A 135 -43.79 -0.04 24.01
N ALA A 136 -42.80 0.24 24.84
CA ALA A 136 -42.73 -0.20 26.22
C ALA A 136 -41.87 0.78 27.01
N ASP A 137 -42.41 1.98 27.18
CA ASP A 137 -42.38 2.71 28.44
C ASP A 137 -43.31 3.93 28.31
N ASP A 138 -44.59 3.66 28.01
CA ASP A 138 -45.65 4.55 28.46
C ASP A 138 -46.45 3.76 29.50
N LYS A 139 -46.29 4.17 30.75
CA LYS A 139 -47.15 3.73 31.84
C LYS A 139 -48.57 4.18 31.48
N GLN A 140 -49.48 3.23 31.29
CA GLN A 140 -50.86 3.51 31.64
C GLN A 140 -51.50 2.31 32.32
N PRO A 141 -52.27 2.56 33.40
CA PRO A 141 -52.72 1.52 34.30
C PRO A 141 -53.98 0.82 33.78
N ASP A 142 -54.05 -0.46 34.13
CA ASP A 142 -55.22 -1.18 34.65
C ASP A 142 -56.54 -1.12 33.87
N SER A 143 -56.94 -2.25 33.26
CA SER A 143 -58.21 -2.92 33.58
C SER A 143 -58.47 -4.19 32.76
N GLN A 144 -58.57 -5.30 33.51
CA GLN A 144 -59.60 -6.35 33.45
C GLN A 144 -59.80 -7.26 32.21
N LYS A 145 -59.59 -8.55 32.49
CA LYS A 145 -60.45 -9.74 32.21
C LYS A 145 -60.94 -9.98 30.76
N ARG A 146 -60.56 -11.14 30.20
CA ARG A 146 -61.45 -12.33 30.11
C ARG A 146 -60.75 -13.59 29.56
N GLU A 147 -61.22 -14.71 30.08
CA GLU A 147 -60.86 -16.12 29.86
C GLU A 147 -61.09 -16.61 28.41
N THR A 148 -60.29 -17.57 27.90
CA THR A 148 -60.63 -19.01 27.78
C THR A 148 -59.76 -19.79 26.74
N ALA A 149 -59.20 -20.92 27.21
CA ALA A 149 -58.97 -22.24 26.57
C ALA A 149 -57.99 -22.44 25.35
N PRO A 150 -57.44 -23.68 25.14
CA PRO A 150 -56.04 -23.86 24.67
C PRO A 150 -55.81 -24.66 23.35
N ALA A 151 -54.62 -24.43 22.73
CA ALA A 151 -53.70 -25.30 21.92
C ALA A 151 -54.25 -26.15 20.73
N PRO A 152 -53.44 -26.74 19.80
CA PRO A 152 -51.96 -26.85 19.72
C PRO A 152 -51.33 -26.65 18.29
N GLY A 153 -50.00 -26.76 18.18
CA GLY A 153 -49.36 -27.45 17.03
C GLY A 153 -48.45 -26.64 16.08
N TYR A 154 -47.18 -27.04 16.00
CA TYR A 154 -46.10 -26.60 15.10
C TYR A 154 -46.37 -26.84 13.59
N SER A 155 -45.78 -26.01 12.70
CA SER A 155 -44.77 -26.45 11.72
C SER A 155 -44.27 -25.30 10.83
N ALA A 156 -42.97 -25.33 10.54
CA ALA A 156 -42.20 -24.35 9.81
C ALA A 156 -42.31 -24.50 8.28
N ALA A 157 -42.29 -23.37 7.56
CA ALA A 157 -41.70 -23.24 6.22
C ALA A 157 -41.59 -21.75 5.85
N ALA A 158 -40.36 -21.25 5.68
CA ALA A 158 -40.11 -19.99 4.99
C ALA A 158 -39.73 -20.29 3.54
N PRO A 159 -40.31 -19.61 2.53
CA PRO A 159 -39.74 -19.58 1.19
C PRO A 159 -38.82 -18.37 1.05
N SER A 160 -37.63 -18.64 0.53
CA SER A 160 -36.60 -17.70 0.10
C SER A 160 -36.96 -17.05 -1.25
N VAL A 161 -36.59 -15.78 -1.42
CA VAL A 161 -36.60 -15.09 -2.73
C VAL A 161 -35.14 -14.86 -3.14
N PRO A 162 -34.73 -15.17 -4.39
CA PRO A 162 -33.32 -15.18 -4.79
C PRO A 162 -32.85 -13.81 -5.31
N GLU A 163 -31.68 -13.39 -4.84
CA GLU A 163 -30.99 -12.17 -5.27
C GLU A 163 -30.15 -12.46 -6.53
N LEU A 164 -30.52 -11.82 -7.64
CA LEU A 164 -29.76 -11.78 -8.88
C LEU A 164 -28.60 -10.78 -8.74
N GLN A 165 -27.41 -11.27 -8.42
CA GLN A 165 -26.15 -10.58 -8.71
C GLN A 165 -25.32 -11.45 -9.65
N ALA A 166 -24.90 -10.85 -10.76
CA ALA A 166 -24.10 -11.50 -11.79
C ALA A 166 -22.82 -12.10 -11.19
N ALA A 167 -22.61 -13.38 -11.44
CA ALA A 167 -21.43 -14.11 -10.99
C ALA A 167 -20.17 -13.55 -11.65
N HIS A 168 -19.37 -12.78 -10.91
CA HIS A 168 -17.94 -12.70 -11.20
C HIS A 168 -17.35 -14.09 -11.02
N PRO A 169 -16.45 -14.57 -11.90
CA PRO A 169 -15.79 -15.85 -11.69
C PRO A 169 -15.01 -15.77 -10.38
N VAL A 170 -15.50 -16.50 -9.37
CA VAL A 170 -14.87 -16.56 -8.05
C VAL A 170 -13.62 -17.41 -8.19
N GLY A 171 -12.45 -16.76 -8.32
CA GLY A 171 -11.17 -17.45 -8.27
C GLY A 171 -10.88 -18.01 -6.88
N GLN A 172 -9.93 -18.93 -6.81
CA GLN A 172 -9.56 -19.60 -5.57
C GLN A 172 -8.72 -18.68 -4.68
N ARG A 173 -8.84 -18.86 -3.37
CA ARG A 173 -8.09 -18.13 -2.35
C ARG A 173 -6.92 -18.97 -1.89
N PHE A 174 -5.71 -18.46 -2.08
CA PHE A 174 -4.48 -19.09 -1.65
C PHE A 174 -3.86 -18.33 -0.50
N SER A 175 -3.16 -19.00 0.41
CA SER A 175 -2.33 -18.32 1.40
C SER A 175 -0.86 -18.58 1.16
N TYR A 176 -0.03 -17.58 1.46
CA TYR A 176 1.41 -17.77 1.57
C TYR A 176 1.90 -17.41 2.97
N ILE A 177 2.58 -18.36 3.61
CA ILE A 177 3.10 -18.24 4.97
C ILE A 177 4.60 -18.47 5.00
N ARG A 178 5.32 -17.57 5.67
CA ARG A 178 6.77 -17.67 5.86
C ARG A 178 7.10 -17.75 7.35
N VAL A 179 7.82 -18.78 7.77
CA VAL A 179 8.20 -18.99 9.19
C VAL A 179 9.67 -19.32 9.36
N SER A 180 10.29 -18.80 10.41
CA SER A 180 11.73 -18.95 10.65
C SER A 180 12.15 -20.09 11.56
N SER A 181 11.25 -20.65 12.38
CA SER A 181 11.42 -21.89 13.18
C SER A 181 10.47 -22.01 14.38
N ALA A 182 9.39 -21.21 14.46
CA ALA A 182 8.49 -21.21 15.62
C ALA A 182 7.03 -21.47 15.22
N ASP A 183 6.42 -22.51 15.78
CA ASP A 183 5.03 -22.92 15.53
C ASP A 183 4.00 -21.85 15.97
N GLN A 184 4.32 -21.06 17.00
CA GLN A 184 3.44 -19.98 17.46
C GLN A 184 3.22 -18.86 16.41
N ASN A 185 4.20 -18.62 15.52
CA ASN A 185 4.08 -17.59 14.48
C ASN A 185 3.24 -18.07 13.29
N LEU A 186 3.09 -19.39 13.14
CA LEU A 186 2.31 -20.02 12.07
C LEU A 186 0.81 -19.94 12.38
N ALA A 187 0.41 -20.31 13.61
CA ALA A 187 -0.99 -20.25 14.04
C ALA A 187 -1.56 -18.82 13.95
N ARG A 188 -0.80 -17.82 14.42
CA ARG A 188 -1.20 -16.41 14.34
C ARG A 188 -1.40 -15.92 12.90
N GLN A 189 -0.56 -16.37 11.96
CA GLN A 189 -0.70 -16.00 10.55
C GLN A 189 -1.94 -16.66 9.93
N ARG A 190 -2.21 -17.93 10.24
CA ARG A 190 -3.42 -18.63 9.77
C ARG A 190 -4.70 -17.98 10.27
N GLU A 191 -4.76 -17.64 11.56
CA GLU A 191 -5.91 -16.95 12.15
C GLU A 191 -6.15 -15.59 11.46
N MET A 192 -5.08 -14.85 11.19
CA MET A 192 -5.19 -13.56 10.52
C MET A 192 -5.62 -13.67 9.06
N ILE A 193 -5.15 -14.70 8.34
CA ILE A 193 -5.50 -14.93 6.92
C ILE A 193 -6.93 -15.45 6.76
N GLY A 194 -7.40 -16.28 7.71
CA GLY A 194 -8.71 -16.90 7.64
C GLY A 194 -8.76 -18.09 6.65
N PRO A 195 -9.97 -18.51 6.24
CA PRO A 195 -10.15 -19.67 5.38
C PRO A 195 -9.61 -19.44 3.97
N VAL A 196 -8.86 -20.42 3.46
CA VAL A 196 -8.28 -20.45 2.12
C VAL A 196 -8.39 -21.87 1.54
N ASP A 197 -8.40 -21.98 0.21
CA ASP A 197 -8.48 -23.25 -0.50
C ASP A 197 -7.17 -24.05 -0.40
N LYS A 198 -6.04 -23.34 -0.42
CA LYS A 198 -4.72 -23.98 -0.32
C LYS A 198 -3.67 -23.03 0.26
N GLU A 199 -2.81 -23.58 1.11
CA GLU A 199 -1.71 -22.89 1.77
C GLU A 199 -0.36 -23.29 1.15
N PHE A 200 0.48 -22.29 0.89
CA PHE A 200 1.86 -22.44 0.50
C PHE A 200 2.76 -21.94 1.62
N LEU A 201 3.78 -22.73 1.97
CA LEU A 201 4.60 -22.48 3.14
C LEU A 201 6.09 -22.54 2.82
N ASP A 202 6.83 -21.52 3.27
CA ASP A 202 8.29 -21.48 3.25
C ASP A 202 8.85 -21.52 4.68
N LYS A 203 9.64 -22.57 4.97
CA LYS A 203 10.43 -22.69 6.22
C LYS A 203 11.82 -22.13 5.97
N LEU A 204 12.20 -21.06 6.66
CA LEU A 204 13.57 -20.53 6.59
C LEU A 204 14.52 -21.46 7.37
N SER A 205 15.03 -22.52 6.72
CA SER A 205 16.21 -23.22 7.23
C SER A 205 17.46 -22.37 6.97
N ALA A 206 18.50 -22.54 7.80
CA ALA A 206 19.77 -21.82 7.65
C ALA A 206 20.41 -21.96 6.24
N ARG A 207 20.07 -23.04 5.53
CA ARG A 207 20.54 -23.36 4.16
C ARG A 207 19.61 -22.80 3.06
N SER A 208 18.34 -22.57 3.36
CA SER A 208 17.31 -22.09 2.41
C SER A 208 17.10 -20.58 2.44
N ARG A 209 17.98 -19.80 3.08
CA ARG A 209 17.80 -18.36 3.22
C ARG A 209 17.72 -17.65 1.86
N ALA A 210 18.20 -18.22 0.75
CA ALA A 210 18.14 -17.58 -0.57
C ALA A 210 16.92 -17.99 -1.43
N GLN A 211 16.41 -19.21 -1.31
CA GLN A 211 15.36 -19.74 -2.19
C GLN A 211 14.01 -19.81 -1.46
N ARG A 212 12.94 -19.37 -2.13
CA ARG A 212 11.55 -19.38 -1.65
C ARG A 212 10.71 -20.33 -2.52
N PRO A 213 10.97 -21.65 -2.46
CA PRO A 213 10.28 -22.61 -3.31
C PRO A 213 8.76 -22.63 -3.06
N GLY A 214 8.31 -22.36 -1.83
CA GLY A 214 6.89 -22.25 -1.50
C GLY A 214 6.23 -21.08 -2.22
N LEU A 215 6.88 -19.90 -2.24
CA LEU A 215 6.39 -18.74 -2.98
C LEU A 215 6.40 -18.97 -4.50
N GLU A 216 7.47 -19.56 -5.04
CA GLU A 216 7.57 -19.85 -6.47
C GLU A 216 6.47 -20.81 -6.93
N ASN A 217 6.28 -21.91 -6.20
CA ASN A 217 5.18 -22.85 -6.44
C ASN A 217 3.82 -22.19 -6.32
N CYS A 218 3.64 -21.25 -5.37
CA CYS A 218 2.40 -20.49 -5.23
C CYS A 218 2.15 -19.65 -6.48
N ILE A 219 3.15 -18.87 -6.93
CA ILE A 219 3.03 -18.03 -8.12
C ILE A 219 2.72 -18.87 -9.34
N ASP A 220 3.37 -20.03 -9.50
CA ASP A 220 3.14 -20.94 -10.62
C ASP A 220 1.74 -21.57 -10.61
N TYR A 221 1.19 -21.82 -9.42
CA TYR A 221 -0.15 -22.39 -9.25
C TYR A 221 -1.28 -21.40 -9.52
N LEU A 222 -1.05 -20.10 -9.26
CA LEU A 222 -2.06 -19.05 -9.44
C LEU A 222 -2.51 -18.92 -10.90
N ARG A 223 -3.82 -18.76 -11.07
CA ARG A 223 -4.54 -18.54 -12.33
C ARG A 223 -5.26 -17.19 -12.30
N GLU A 224 -5.85 -16.84 -13.43
CA GLU A 224 -6.68 -15.65 -13.57
C GLU A 224 -7.82 -15.66 -12.54
N HIS A 225 -8.08 -14.49 -11.95
CA HIS A 225 -9.06 -14.25 -10.87
C HIS A 225 -8.75 -14.86 -9.50
N ASP A 226 -7.66 -15.62 -9.35
CA ASP A 226 -7.25 -16.14 -8.05
C ASP A 226 -6.73 -15.03 -7.13
N ALA A 227 -6.86 -15.25 -5.81
CA ALA A 227 -6.48 -14.30 -4.78
C ALA A 227 -5.42 -14.88 -3.85
N LEU A 228 -4.22 -14.29 -3.85
CA LEU A 228 -3.17 -14.59 -2.88
C LEU A 228 -3.35 -13.75 -1.62
N ILE A 229 -3.69 -14.39 -0.50
CA ILE A 229 -3.83 -13.77 0.80
C ILE A 229 -2.53 -13.94 1.61
N VAL A 230 -1.96 -12.83 2.06
CA VAL A 230 -0.75 -12.80 2.87
C VAL A 230 -1.00 -12.00 4.13
N ALA A 231 -0.42 -12.45 5.24
CA ALA A 231 -0.59 -11.77 6.52
C ALA A 231 -0.12 -10.30 6.45
N SER A 232 1.11 -10.07 6.00
CA SER A 232 1.69 -8.72 5.90
C SER A 232 2.76 -8.62 4.82
N ILE A 233 3.10 -7.40 4.43
CA ILE A 233 4.10 -7.14 3.38
C ILE A 233 5.47 -7.76 3.72
N ASP A 234 5.91 -7.65 4.97
CA ASP A 234 7.18 -8.21 5.43
C ASP A 234 7.22 -9.75 5.37
N ARG A 235 6.07 -10.41 5.28
CA ARG A 235 5.98 -11.87 5.12
C ARG A 235 6.14 -12.30 3.67
N LEU A 236 5.70 -11.48 2.70
CA LEU A 236 5.87 -11.74 1.28
C LEU A 236 7.28 -11.39 0.76
N ALA A 237 7.73 -10.17 1.06
CA ALA A 237 8.89 -9.58 0.41
C ALA A 237 9.98 -9.14 1.40
N ARG A 238 11.23 -9.12 0.92
CA ARG A 238 12.40 -8.70 1.72
C ARG A 238 12.85 -7.27 1.44
N SER A 239 12.43 -6.72 0.32
CA SER A 239 12.68 -5.34 -0.09
C SER A 239 11.49 -4.84 -0.90
N LEU A 240 11.41 -3.53 -1.11
CA LEU A 240 10.39 -2.92 -1.97
C LEU A 240 10.50 -3.38 -3.42
N VAL A 241 11.73 -3.62 -3.89
CA VAL A 241 12.03 -4.12 -5.24
C VAL A 241 11.51 -5.55 -5.39
N ASP A 242 11.79 -6.39 -4.40
CA ASP A 242 11.28 -7.76 -4.33
C ASP A 242 9.76 -7.79 -4.30
N LEU A 243 9.14 -6.92 -3.50
CA LEU A 243 7.69 -6.77 -3.44
C LEU A 243 7.10 -6.41 -4.80
N ARG A 244 7.69 -5.41 -5.48
CA ARG A 244 7.24 -4.96 -6.80
C ARG A 244 7.27 -6.10 -7.81
N MET A 245 8.39 -6.83 -7.88
CA MET A 245 8.54 -7.96 -8.79
C MET A 245 7.51 -9.06 -8.53
N ILE A 246 7.24 -9.38 -7.26
CA ILE A 246 6.26 -10.42 -6.90
C ILE A 246 4.85 -9.98 -7.30
N ILE A 247 4.47 -8.74 -6.99
CA ILE A 247 3.15 -8.20 -7.36
C ILE A 247 3.00 -8.20 -8.88
N ASP A 248 3.98 -7.69 -9.63
CA ASP A 248 3.92 -7.65 -11.10
C ASP A 248 3.77 -9.05 -11.71
N LYS A 249 4.45 -10.06 -11.18
CA LYS A 249 4.30 -11.45 -11.65
C LYS A 249 2.90 -12.02 -11.42
N ILE A 250 2.30 -11.71 -10.27
CA ILE A 250 0.97 -12.22 -9.91
C ILE A 250 -0.11 -11.48 -10.69
N THR A 251 -0.03 -10.14 -10.73
CA THR A 251 -1.00 -9.33 -11.46
C THR A 251 -0.92 -9.59 -12.96
N ALA A 252 0.26 -9.86 -13.53
CA ALA A 252 0.40 -10.25 -14.95
C ALA A 252 -0.35 -11.54 -15.30
N LYS A 253 -0.62 -12.42 -14.33
CA LYS A 253 -1.45 -13.63 -14.50
C LYS A 253 -2.96 -13.36 -14.35
N GLY A 254 -3.36 -12.12 -14.05
CA GLY A 254 -4.75 -11.77 -13.74
C GLY A 254 -5.19 -12.14 -12.32
N ALA A 255 -4.24 -12.49 -11.44
CA ALA A 255 -4.49 -12.78 -10.03
C ALA A 255 -4.31 -11.52 -9.16
N SER A 256 -4.87 -11.54 -7.95
CA SER A 256 -4.76 -10.47 -6.96
C SER A 256 -3.89 -10.86 -5.76
N VAL A 257 -3.33 -9.87 -5.08
CA VAL A 257 -2.58 -10.03 -3.82
C VAL A 257 -3.25 -9.19 -2.74
N HIS A 258 -3.62 -9.81 -1.63
CA HIS A 258 -4.27 -9.16 -0.51
C HIS A 258 -3.39 -9.26 0.75
N PHE A 259 -3.08 -8.12 1.34
CA PHE A 259 -2.37 -8.01 2.60
C PHE A 259 -3.34 -7.70 3.73
N VAL A 260 -3.48 -8.62 4.67
CA VAL A 260 -4.47 -8.49 5.75
C VAL A 260 -4.12 -7.34 6.69
N LYS A 261 -2.87 -7.27 7.16
CA LYS A 261 -2.45 -6.28 8.16
C LYS A 261 -2.51 -4.85 7.62
N GLU A 262 -2.05 -4.64 6.39
CA GLU A 262 -2.07 -3.34 5.75
C GLU A 262 -3.43 -3.02 5.11
N SER A 263 -4.32 -4.01 5.01
CA SER A 263 -5.62 -3.91 4.33
C SER A 263 -5.46 -3.31 2.92
N LEU A 264 -4.48 -3.85 2.19
CA LEU A 264 -4.14 -3.45 0.82
C LEU A 264 -4.38 -4.61 -0.14
N THR A 265 -4.99 -4.30 -1.28
CA THR A 265 -5.21 -5.25 -2.37
C THR A 265 -4.52 -4.75 -3.62
N PHE A 266 -3.79 -5.61 -4.30
CA PHE A 266 -3.16 -5.33 -5.58
C PHE A 266 -3.74 -6.26 -6.64
N SER A 267 -4.37 -5.71 -7.65
CA SER A 267 -4.90 -6.41 -8.82
C SER A 267 -4.77 -5.50 -10.05
N GLN A 268 -4.93 -6.04 -11.27
CA GLN A 268 -4.94 -5.20 -12.48
C GLN A 268 -6.09 -4.17 -12.45
N ASP A 269 -7.25 -4.58 -11.95
CA ASP A 269 -8.46 -3.74 -11.86
C ASP A 269 -8.60 -3.00 -10.52
N SER A 270 -7.51 -2.88 -9.75
CA SER A 270 -7.57 -2.27 -8.43
C SER A 270 -7.98 -0.81 -8.50
N THR A 271 -9.15 -0.48 -7.97
CA THR A 271 -9.66 0.89 -7.85
C THR A 271 -9.26 1.58 -6.54
N ASP A 272 -8.54 0.89 -5.63
CA ASP A 272 -8.07 1.47 -4.36
C ASP A 272 -6.97 2.52 -4.62
N PRO A 273 -7.20 3.80 -4.29
CA PRO A 273 -6.19 4.85 -4.43
C PRO A 273 -4.92 4.59 -3.61
N ARG A 274 -5.03 3.87 -2.48
CA ARG A 274 -3.87 3.54 -1.62
C ARG A 274 -2.98 2.48 -2.28
N ALA A 275 -3.58 1.47 -2.90
CA ALA A 275 -2.85 0.47 -3.66
C ALA A 275 -2.14 1.10 -4.86
N THR A 276 -2.83 2.01 -5.56
CA THR A 276 -2.26 2.78 -6.68
C THR A 276 -1.07 3.64 -6.24
N LEU A 277 -1.20 4.38 -5.14
CA LEU A 277 -0.11 5.17 -4.57
C LEU A 277 1.07 4.28 -4.18
N MET A 278 0.81 3.16 -3.49
CA MET A 278 1.85 2.23 -3.07
C MET A 278 2.59 1.63 -4.28
N LEU A 279 1.88 1.22 -5.34
CA LEU A 279 2.49 0.76 -6.59
C LEU A 279 3.37 1.84 -7.23
N GLY A 280 2.95 3.11 -7.18
CA GLY A 280 3.73 4.25 -7.66
C GLY A 280 5.02 4.46 -6.86
N ILE A 281 4.96 4.36 -5.54
CA ILE A 281 6.14 4.43 -4.65
C ILE A 281 7.10 3.27 -4.95
N LEU A 282 6.57 2.05 -5.06
CA LEU A 282 7.36 0.87 -5.40
C LEU A 282 8.04 1.00 -6.77
N GLY A 283 7.32 1.54 -7.77
CA GLY A 283 7.87 1.82 -9.10
C GLY A 283 8.99 2.86 -9.06
N SER A 284 8.78 3.95 -8.31
CA SER A 284 9.77 5.03 -8.16
C SER A 284 11.05 4.53 -7.50
N PHE A 285 10.93 3.67 -6.49
CA PHE A 285 12.08 3.07 -5.81
C PHE A 285 12.86 2.09 -6.71
N ALA A 286 12.15 1.32 -7.54
CA ALA A 286 12.79 0.43 -8.51
C ALA A 286 13.59 1.20 -9.57
N GLU A 287 13.07 2.33 -10.05
CA GLU A 287 13.81 3.21 -10.98
C GLU A 287 15.02 3.86 -10.30
N PHE A 288 14.88 4.29 -9.05
CA PHE A 288 15.98 4.81 -8.25
C PHE A 288 17.12 3.79 -8.10
N GLU A 289 16.81 2.55 -7.73
CA GLU A 289 17.82 1.49 -7.61
C GLU A 289 18.53 1.21 -8.94
N ARG A 290 17.76 1.11 -10.05
CA ARG A 290 18.33 0.93 -11.40
C ARG A 290 19.29 2.06 -11.77
N ALA A 291 18.96 3.30 -11.40
CA ALA A 291 19.82 4.45 -11.64
C ALA A 291 21.14 4.33 -10.87
N ILE A 292 21.10 4.00 -9.58
CA ILE A 292 22.30 3.80 -8.74
C ILE A 292 23.18 2.67 -9.26
N ILE A 293 22.60 1.55 -9.72
CA ILE A 293 23.36 0.45 -10.32
C ILE A 293 24.08 0.90 -11.59
N ARG A 294 23.39 1.64 -12.48
CA ARG A 294 23.98 2.19 -13.70
C ARG A 294 25.10 3.19 -13.41
N GLU A 295 24.93 4.03 -12.40
CA GLU A 295 25.95 4.98 -11.95
C GLU A 295 27.22 4.24 -11.51
N ARG A 296 27.11 3.29 -10.57
CA ARG A 296 28.25 2.46 -10.12
C ARG A 296 28.90 1.68 -11.25
N GLN A 297 28.11 1.15 -12.18
CA GLN A 297 28.64 0.47 -13.36
C GLN A 297 29.45 1.44 -14.22
N SER A 298 28.96 2.66 -14.44
CA SER A 298 29.65 3.68 -15.21
C SER A 298 30.97 4.11 -14.56
N GLU A 299 31.00 4.26 -13.24
CA GLU A 299 32.22 4.52 -12.45
C GLU A 299 33.23 3.37 -12.58
N GLY A 300 32.76 2.13 -12.42
CA GLY A 300 33.58 0.94 -12.59
C GLY A 300 34.15 0.82 -14.01
N ILE A 301 33.35 1.12 -15.04
CA ILE A 301 33.79 1.18 -16.44
C ILE A 301 34.84 2.27 -16.61
N ALA A 302 34.64 3.47 -16.04
CA ALA A 302 35.59 4.57 -16.13
C ALA A 302 36.94 4.21 -15.49
N LEU A 303 36.92 3.59 -14.31
CA LEU A 303 38.13 3.09 -13.63
C LEU A 303 38.82 1.99 -14.46
N ALA A 304 38.07 1.03 -14.99
CA ALA A 304 38.63 -0.04 -15.81
C ALA A 304 39.16 0.46 -17.18
N LYS A 305 38.57 1.51 -17.75
CA LYS A 305 39.11 2.22 -18.93
C LYS A 305 40.42 2.93 -18.59
N LYS A 306 40.48 3.69 -17.48
CA LYS A 306 41.71 4.33 -16.99
C LYS A 306 42.82 3.31 -16.73
N ALA A 307 42.48 2.14 -16.19
CA ALA A 307 43.40 1.03 -15.96
C ALA A 307 43.73 0.19 -17.21
N GLY A 308 43.25 0.57 -18.40
CA GLY A 308 43.55 -0.11 -19.66
C GLY A 308 43.01 -1.54 -19.80
N LYS A 309 42.03 -1.94 -18.96
CA LYS A 309 41.48 -3.32 -18.99
C LYS A 309 40.67 -3.61 -20.25
N TYR A 310 40.04 -2.60 -20.85
CA TYR A 310 39.26 -2.76 -22.08
C TYR A 310 40.18 -2.76 -23.31
N LYS A 311 40.50 -3.95 -23.82
CA LYS A 311 41.28 -4.15 -25.06
C LYS A 311 40.41 -4.32 -26.32
N GLY A 312 39.12 -4.01 -26.22
CA GLY A 312 38.14 -4.22 -27.28
C GLY A 312 37.85 -5.70 -27.55
N ARG A 313 37.08 -5.96 -28.61
CA ARG A 313 36.81 -7.33 -29.09
C ARG A 313 38.10 -7.93 -29.63
N LYS A 314 38.50 -9.11 -29.16
CA LYS A 314 39.63 -9.86 -29.72
C LYS A 314 39.45 -10.01 -31.24
N ARG A 315 40.53 -9.78 -32.00
CA ARG A 315 40.52 -9.97 -33.46
C ARG A 315 40.12 -11.41 -33.77
N ALA A 316 39.25 -11.58 -34.76
CA ALA A 316 38.75 -12.90 -35.17
C ALA A 316 39.79 -13.72 -35.96
N LEU A 317 40.78 -13.04 -36.56
CA LEU A 317 41.91 -13.65 -37.25
C LEU A 317 43.20 -13.16 -36.58
N THR A 318 44.15 -14.07 -36.38
CA THR A 318 45.54 -13.76 -36.03
C THR A 318 46.28 -13.20 -37.24
N LEU A 319 47.41 -12.53 -37.04
CA LEU A 319 48.21 -11.95 -38.13
C LEU A 319 48.62 -13.01 -39.16
N GLU A 320 49.07 -14.18 -38.69
CA GLU A 320 49.43 -15.33 -39.53
C GLU A 320 48.28 -15.78 -40.44
N LYS A 321 47.05 -15.84 -39.91
CA LYS A 321 45.86 -16.21 -40.70
C LYS A 321 45.46 -15.14 -41.71
N VAL A 322 45.78 -13.86 -41.44
CA VAL A 322 45.57 -12.77 -42.40
C VAL A 322 46.60 -12.83 -43.52
N GLU A 323 47.85 -13.19 -43.22
CA GLU A 323 48.90 -13.40 -44.23
C GLU A 323 48.65 -14.65 -45.08
N GLU A 324 48.20 -15.74 -44.48
CA GLU A 324 47.72 -16.93 -45.19
C GLU A 324 46.56 -16.58 -46.12
N ALA A 325 45.55 -15.87 -45.62
CA ALA A 325 44.43 -15.41 -46.42
C ALA A 325 44.86 -14.51 -47.59
N ARG A 326 45.87 -13.65 -47.38
CA ARG A 326 46.42 -12.78 -48.42
C ARG A 326 47.10 -13.60 -49.52
N ARG A 327 48.00 -14.51 -49.15
CA ARG A 327 48.69 -15.38 -50.12
C ARG A 327 47.71 -16.20 -50.96
N ARG A 328 46.67 -16.76 -50.32
CA ARG A 328 45.60 -17.51 -51.01
C ARG A 328 44.77 -16.63 -51.94
N ALA A 329 44.48 -15.39 -51.52
CA ALA A 329 43.77 -14.43 -52.38
C ALA A 329 44.62 -13.97 -53.58
N ASP A 330 45.92 -13.76 -53.37
CA ASP A 330 46.87 -13.34 -54.42
C ASP A 330 47.14 -14.47 -55.42
N SER A 331 47.05 -15.74 -54.97
CA SER A 331 47.08 -16.92 -55.85
C SER A 331 45.78 -17.15 -56.63
N GLY A 332 44.81 -16.22 -56.55
CA GLY A 332 43.55 -16.26 -57.31
C GLY A 332 42.42 -17.08 -56.66
N GLU A 333 42.58 -17.55 -55.42
CA GLU A 333 41.54 -18.32 -54.75
C GLU A 333 40.34 -17.43 -54.37
N ALA A 334 39.12 -17.96 -54.56
CA ALA A 334 37.90 -17.23 -54.25
C ALA A 334 37.82 -16.90 -52.75
N LYS A 335 37.70 -15.60 -52.42
CA LYS A 335 37.60 -15.08 -51.04
C LYS A 335 36.46 -15.70 -50.22
N VAL A 336 35.45 -16.30 -50.88
CA VAL A 336 34.36 -17.05 -50.23
C VAL A 336 34.85 -18.38 -49.66
N ALA A 337 35.71 -19.10 -50.39
CA ALA A 337 36.30 -20.35 -49.95
C ALA A 337 37.28 -20.10 -48.79
N ILE A 338 38.16 -19.11 -48.94
CA ILE A 338 39.11 -18.68 -47.90
C ILE A 338 38.38 -18.31 -46.59
N ALA A 339 37.27 -17.56 -46.68
CA ALA A 339 36.48 -17.18 -45.50
C ALA A 339 35.87 -18.40 -44.79
N ARG A 340 35.37 -19.37 -45.56
CA ARG A 340 34.79 -20.61 -45.04
C ARG A 340 35.84 -21.46 -44.33
N ASP A 341 37.00 -21.62 -44.96
CA ASP A 341 38.11 -22.42 -44.41
C ASP A 341 38.68 -21.82 -43.12
N LEU A 342 38.78 -20.49 -43.06
CA LEU A 342 39.23 -19.78 -41.86
C LEU A 342 38.13 -19.62 -40.80
N GLY A 343 36.91 -20.11 -41.05
CA GLY A 343 35.80 -20.07 -40.11
C GLY A 343 35.28 -18.66 -39.82
N VAL A 344 35.42 -17.72 -40.75
CA VAL A 344 35.01 -16.32 -40.56
C VAL A 344 34.01 -15.86 -41.62
N SER A 345 33.21 -14.85 -41.28
CA SER A 345 32.34 -14.22 -42.28
C SER A 345 33.17 -13.55 -43.38
N ARG A 346 32.63 -13.51 -44.60
CA ARG A 346 33.21 -12.74 -45.72
C ARG A 346 33.56 -11.31 -45.30
N ALA A 347 32.64 -10.61 -44.64
CA ALA A 347 32.86 -9.23 -44.19
C ALA A 347 34.08 -9.11 -43.23
N THR A 348 34.31 -10.12 -42.38
CA THR A 348 35.48 -10.15 -41.50
C THR A 348 36.77 -10.37 -42.28
N LEU A 349 36.76 -11.25 -43.28
CA LEU A 349 37.91 -11.49 -44.17
C LEU A 349 38.27 -10.23 -44.97
N TYR A 350 37.29 -9.59 -45.60
CA TYR A 350 37.51 -8.35 -46.37
C TYR A 350 38.09 -7.24 -45.50
N ARG A 351 37.54 -7.03 -44.29
CA ARG A 351 38.05 -6.05 -43.32
C ARG A 351 39.46 -6.38 -42.86
N ALA A 352 39.79 -7.66 -42.68
CA ALA A 352 41.13 -8.07 -42.28
C ALA A 352 42.16 -7.82 -43.39
N LEU A 353 41.81 -8.12 -44.65
CA LEU A 353 42.68 -7.90 -45.81
C LEU A 353 42.86 -6.40 -46.14
N SER A 354 41.86 -5.55 -45.85
CA SER A 354 41.93 -4.11 -46.09
C SER A 354 42.75 -3.35 -45.04
N VAL A 355 42.72 -3.77 -43.77
CA VAL A 355 43.42 -3.07 -42.66
C VAL A 355 44.94 -3.21 -42.74
N THR A 356 45.45 -4.31 -43.31
CA THR A 356 46.91 -4.51 -43.45
C THR A 356 47.51 -3.65 -44.58
N ALA A 357 46.71 -3.13 -45.51
CA ALA A 357 47.21 -2.23 -46.55
C ALA A 357 47.57 -0.82 -46.03
N SER A 358 47.28 -0.52 -44.76
CA SER A 358 47.41 0.83 -44.17
C SER A 358 48.18 0.86 -42.84
N LEU A 359 49.08 -0.09 -42.57
CA LEU A 359 49.95 -0.02 -41.39
C LEU A 359 51.23 0.77 -41.73
N PRO A 360 51.58 1.84 -40.99
CA PRO A 360 52.91 2.45 -41.10
C PRO A 360 53.97 1.49 -40.52
N GLU A 361 55.10 1.43 -41.21
CA GLU A 361 56.28 0.66 -40.90
C GLU A 361 56.88 1.08 -39.55
N SER A 362 57.03 0.11 -38.64
CA SER A 362 57.89 0.03 -37.44
C SER A 362 58.20 1.30 -36.60
N ALA A 363 58.00 1.20 -35.29
CA ALA A 363 58.90 1.81 -34.31
C ALA A 363 59.48 0.69 -33.41
N PRO A 364 60.79 0.67 -33.12
CA PRO A 364 61.48 -0.40 -32.40
C PRO A 364 61.27 -0.32 -30.86
N GLU A 365 61.55 -1.48 -30.25
CA GLU A 365 61.51 -1.94 -28.84
C GLU A 365 61.14 -0.97 -27.69
#